data_AF-J9BYH4-F1
#
_entry.id   AF-J9BYH4-F1
#
_cell.length_a   1.000
_cell.length_b   1.000
_cell.length_c   1.000
_cell.angle_alpha   90.00
_cell.angle_beta   90.00
_cell.angle_gamma   90.00
#
_symmetry.space_group_name_H-M   'P 1'
#
loop_
_entity.id
_entity.type
_entity.pdbx_description
1 polymer ?
#
loop_
_entity_poly.entity_id
_entity_poly.type
_entity_poly.pdbx_seq_one_letter_code
_entity_poly.pdbx_strand_id
1 'polypeptide(L)' 'MNILLTAINAKYIHSNLAVYSLRAYVPEYQEQIQIAEYTINQQADDILMDLYRRKPDVLC' A
#
# COMPACT_ATOMS: atom_id res chain seq x y z
N MET A 1 -12.47 5.62 7.74
CA MET A 1 -11.54 6.34 6.86
C MET A 1 -10.73 5.29 6.13
N ASN A 2 -10.62 5.33 4.81
CA ASN A 2 -9.90 4.35 4.01
C ASN A 2 -8.42 4.75 3.89
N ILE A 3 -7.54 4.07 4.62
CA ILE A 3 -6.11 4.35 4.66
C ILE A 3 -5.41 3.33 3.76
N LEU A 4 -4.63 3.80 2.79
CA LEU A 4 -3.82 2.93 1.94
C LEU A 4 -2.34 3.15 2.24
N LEU A 5 -1.70 2.13 2.80
CA LEU A 5 -0.25 2.07 2.98
C LEU A 5 0.37 1.48 1.72
N THR A 6 1.32 2.20 1.14
CA THR A 6 1.95 1.85 -0.12
C THR A 6 3.45 1.65 0.03
N ALA A 7 3.97 0.75 -0.79
CA ALA A 7 5.41 0.49 -0.85
C ALA A 7 5.85 0.26 -2.29
N ILE A 8 7.06 0.71 -2.63
CA ILE A 8 7.72 0.36 -3.88
C ILE A 8 8.89 -0.57 -3.57
N ASN A 9 8.76 -1.83 -3.98
CA ASN A 9 9.76 -2.87 -3.77
C ASN A 9 10.71 -2.97 -4.98
N ALA A 10 11.93 -3.46 -4.75
CA ALA A 10 12.86 -3.75 -5.85
C ALA A 10 12.36 -4.91 -6.73
N LYS A 11 11.61 -5.87 -6.16
CA LYS A 11 11.05 -7.05 -6.83
C LYS A 11 9.73 -7.47 -6.18
N TYR A 12 8.84 -8.14 -6.94
CA TYR A 12 7.52 -8.60 -6.48
C TYR A 12 7.57 -9.80 -5.52
N ILE A 13 8.75 -10.36 -5.26
CA ILE A 13 8.93 -11.57 -4.43
C ILE A 13 9.06 -11.27 -2.94
N HIS A 14 9.11 -10.00 -2.55
CA HIS A 14 9.31 -9.57 -1.17
C HIS A 14 8.10 -8.79 -0.68
N SER A 15 7.56 -9.20 0.47
CA SER A 15 6.69 -8.35 1.27
C SER A 15 7.53 -7.25 1.92
N ASN A 16 7.01 -6.04 1.90
CA ASN A 16 7.62 -4.88 2.52
C ASN A 16 7.26 -4.86 4.00
N LEU A 17 8.20 -5.27 4.85
CA LEU A 17 7.92 -5.41 6.27
C LEU A 17 7.48 -4.09 6.92
N ALA A 18 7.88 -2.93 6.39
CA ALA A 18 7.53 -1.63 6.97
C ALA A 18 6.01 -1.39 6.98
N VAL A 19 5.32 -1.63 5.86
CA VAL A 19 3.85 -1.43 5.79
C VAL A 19 3.09 -2.44 6.64
N TYR A 20 3.58 -3.67 6.73
CA TYR A 20 2.99 -4.68 7.61
C TYR A 20 3.22 -4.38 9.09
N SER A 21 4.41 -3.90 9.47
CA SER A 21 4.73 -3.45 10.82
C SER A 21 3.86 -2.25 11.23
N LEU A 22 3.68 -1.26 10.34
CA LEU A 22 2.78 -0.14 10.59
C LEU A 22 1.35 -0.61 10.83
N ARG A 23 0.82 -1.50 9.98
CA ARG A 23 -0.53 -2.04 10.17
C ARG A 23 -0.67 -2.84 11.46
N ALA A 24 0.33 -3.65 11.82
CA ALA A 24 0.31 -4.45 13.05
C ALA A 24 0.44 -3.61 14.32
N TYR A 25 1.05 -2.42 14.23
CA TYR A 25 1.21 -1.50 15.36
C TYR A 25 -0.12 -0.84 15.78
N VAL A 26 -1.08 -0.69 14.86
CA VAL A 26 -2.39 -0.05 15.11
C VAL A 26 -3.56 -1.01 14.85
N PRO A 27 -3.76 -2.03 15.70
CA PRO A 27 -4.79 -3.05 15.50
C PRO A 27 -6.22 -2.47 15.45
N GLU A 28 -6.49 -1.36 16.13
CA GLU A 28 -7.78 -0.68 16.13
C GLU A 28 -8.20 -0.12 14.75
N TYR A 29 -7.22 0.19 13.88
CA TYR A 29 -7.46 0.66 12.52
C TYR A 29 -7.24 -0.43 11.47
N GLN A 30 -7.03 -1.68 11.87
CA GLN A 30 -6.62 -2.75 10.94
C GLN A 30 -7.64 -2.99 9.82
N GLU A 31 -8.95 -2.84 10.09
CA GLU A 31 -10.01 -2.97 9.07
C GLU A 31 -10.08 -1.76 8.12
N GLN A 32 -9.52 -0.62 8.54
CA GLN A 32 -9.48 0.63 7.78
C GLN A 32 -8.21 0.75 6.94
N ILE A 33 -7.20 -0.08 7.21
CA ILE A 33 -5.88 -0.04 6.56
C ILE A 33 -5.79 -1.12 5.48
N GLN A 34 -5.60 -0.67 4.25
CA GLN A 34 -5.24 -1.49 3.11
C GLN A 34 -3.74 -1.36 2.82
N ILE A 35 -3.16 -2.42 2.25
CA ILE A 35 -1.77 -2.42 1.80
C ILE A 35 -1.77 -2.59 0.28
N ALA A 36 -0.99 -1.77 -0.42
CA ALA A 36 -0.66 -1.96 -1.84
C ALA A 36 0.85 -1.93 -2.03
N GLU A 37 1.38 -3.01 -2.59
CA GLU A 37 2.81 -3.14 -2.86
C GLU A 37 3.04 -3.14 -4.36
N TYR A 38 3.88 -2.21 -4.79
CA TYR A 38 4.29 -2.05 -6.18
C TYR A 38 5.76 -2.44 -6.32
N THR A 39 6.25 -2.43 -7.56
CA THR A 39 7.68 -2.63 -7.82
C THR A 39 8.25 -1.51 -8.67
N ILE A 40 9.56 -1.28 -8.57
CA ILE A 40 10.28 -0.32 -9.42
C ILE A 40 10.13 -0.61 -10.93
N ASN A 41 9.69 -1.82 -11.31
CA ASN A 41 9.51 -2.23 -12.70
C ASN A 41 8.06 -2.06 -13.20
N GLN A 42 7.11 -1.70 -12.33
CA GLN A 42 5.75 -1.38 -12.76
C GLN A 42 5.71 0.02 -13.36
N GLN A 43 4.88 0.21 -14.39
CA GLN A 43 4.71 1.53 -14.98
C GLN A 43 3.99 2.45 -14.00
N ALA A 44 4.39 3.71 -13.97
CA ALA A 44 3.76 4.71 -13.11
C ALA A 44 2.25 4.83 -13.37
N ASP A 45 1.83 4.69 -14.63
CA ASP A 45 0.41 4.74 -15.02
C ASP A 45 -0.40 3.56 -14.45
N ASP A 46 0.19 2.36 -14.38
CA ASP A 46 -0.45 1.19 -13.76
C ASP A 46 -0.65 1.41 -12.25
N ILE A 47 0.38 1.94 -11.59
CA ILE A 47 0.33 2.31 -10.16
C ILE A 47 -0.74 3.37 -9.94
N LEU A 48 -0.73 4.43 -10.76
CA LEU A 48 -1.70 5.53 -10.66
C LEU A 48 -3.13 5.05 -10.89
N MET A 49 -3.35 4.16 -11.87
CA MET A 49 -4.66 3.58 -12.15
C MET A 49 -5.19 2.76 -10.97
N ASP A 50 -4.33 1.96 -10.32
CA ASP A 50 -4.68 1.19 -9.13
C ASP A 50 -5.03 2.11 -7.95
N LEU A 51 -4.19 3.12 -7.66
CA LEU A 51 -4.45 4.12 -6.62
C LEU A 51 -5.77 4.85 -6.84
N TYR A 52 -6.03 5.28 -8.09
CA TYR A 52 -7.26 5.98 -8.45
C TYR A 52 -8.51 5.11 -8.27
N ARG A 53 -8.43 3.81 -8.58
CA ARG A 53 -9.54 2.86 -8.40
C ARG A 53 -9.83 2.60 -6.93
N ARG A 54 -8.80 2.54 -6.08
CA ARG A 54 -8.93 2.29 -4.63
C ARG A 54 -9.56 3.45 -3.87
N LYS A 55 -9.42 4.69 -4.37
CA LYS A 55 -9.97 5.91 -3.76
C LYS A 55 -9.71 5.98 -2.24
N PRO A 56 -8.45 5.97 -1.80
CA PRO A 56 -8.14 6.13 -0.39
C PRO A 56 -8.46 7.56 0.09
N ASP A 57 -8.89 7.68 1.34
CA ASP A 57 -9.01 8.97 2.03
C ASP A 57 -7.62 9.48 2.43
N VAL A 58 -6.71 8.57 2.77
CA VAL A 58 -5.31 8.84 3.12
C VAL A 58 -4.39 7.87 2.38
N LEU A 59 -3.40 8.41 1.69
CA LEU A 59 -2.37 7.65 0.98
C LEU A 59 -1.01 7.93 1.64
N CYS A 60 -0.32 6.89 2.09
CA CYS A 60 1.02 6.96 2.70
C CYS A 60 1.97 5.91 2.13
#